data_AF-A0A3B5Q5M3-F1
#
_entry.id   AF-A0A3B5Q5M3-F1
#
_cell.length_a   1.000
_cell.length_b   1.000
_cell.length_c   1.000
_cell.angle_alpha   90.00
_cell.angle_beta   90.00
_cell.angle_gamma   90.00
#
_symmetry.space_group_name_H-M   'P 1'
#
loop_
_entity.id
_entity.type
_entity.pdbx_description
1 polymer ?
#
loop_
_entity_poly.entity_id
_entity_poly.type
_entity_poly.pdbx_seq_one_letter_code
_entity_poly.pdbx_strand_id
1 'polypeptide(L)'
;MIKTEKVLHLKSSRGRKVRVVREHYLRERVPCFSALCQAGCENDGKVLPGDLTHYVVPDAEVVLNYLEVLELVELQGVVFTQTACQALHSKGRRFYNRLRNLLKDPRHDCVLFANEFQEFSYCPREKGESQEKWQTRCVYAAAVWYYNHLAGMMNLVMITEDSDAVSRFSSLNSGVYVISVQEYLQSFWPALQAAQDLYGSVRQALQEKEADSSQREFPEHLPAQVLEAGIKSGRFVQGTLNVSKHRAQNEAFVTSDGLSSKSPGEGRCCQVRSSSAAALQQVQLHARLYTLN
;
A
#
# COMPACT_ATOMS: atom_id res chain seq x y z
N MET A 1 14.02 23.12 -19.14
CA MET A 1 14.27 21.84 -18.43
C MET A 1 15.13 22.15 -17.20
N ILE A 2 14.55 22.03 -16.01
CA ILE A 2 15.21 22.36 -14.75
C ILE A 2 15.80 21.09 -14.15
N LYS A 3 17.08 21.13 -13.76
CA LYS A 3 17.75 20.01 -13.06
C LYS A 3 17.58 20.19 -11.56
N THR A 4 17.06 19.16 -10.90
CA THR A 4 16.98 19.04 -9.44
C THR A 4 17.63 17.74 -8.98
N GLU A 5 17.87 17.61 -7.67
CA GLU A 5 18.45 16.41 -7.07
C GLU A 5 17.42 15.73 -6.17
N LYS A 6 17.15 14.44 -6.42
CA LYS A 6 16.31 13.60 -5.57
C LYS A 6 17.20 12.74 -4.69
N VAL A 7 17.15 13.00 -3.38
CA VAL A 7 17.90 12.24 -2.38
C VAL A 7 17.02 11.09 -1.87
N LEU A 8 17.47 9.86 -2.06
CA LEU A 8 16.81 8.64 -1.61
C LEU A 8 17.60 8.01 -0.46
N HIS A 9 16.91 7.63 0.60
CA HIS A 9 17.49 6.87 1.71
C HIS A 9 17.05 5.41 1.58
N LEU A 10 17.95 4.55 1.13
CA LEU A 10 17.67 3.14 0.88
C LEU A 10 18.33 2.28 1.95
N LYS A 11 17.77 1.10 2.21
CA LYS A 11 18.45 0.04 2.97
C LYS A 11 19.09 -0.92 1.97
N SER A 12 20.39 -1.13 2.11
CA SER A 12 21.12 -2.16 1.37
C SER A 12 20.59 -3.55 1.75
N SER A 13 20.79 -4.55 0.89
CA SER A 13 20.51 -5.96 1.19
C SER A 13 21.20 -6.46 2.46
N ARG A 14 22.29 -5.80 2.89
CA ARG A 14 23.00 -6.06 4.15
C ARG A 14 22.54 -5.18 5.32
N GLY A 15 21.38 -4.52 5.22
CA GLY A 15 20.80 -3.68 6.28
C GLY A 15 21.42 -2.29 6.47
N ARG A 16 22.53 -1.97 5.79
CA ARG A 16 23.16 -0.64 5.86
C ARG A 16 22.28 0.43 5.21
N LYS A 17 22.13 1.57 5.88
CA LYS A 17 21.46 2.75 5.30
C LYS A 17 22.40 3.40 4.28
N VAL A 18 21.93 3.58 3.05
CA VAL A 18 22.66 4.18 1.93
C VAL A 18 21.89 5.40 1.46
N ARG A 19 22.58 6.53 1.36
CA ARG A 19 22.05 7.75 0.74
C ARG A 19 22.42 7.74 -0.74
N VAL A 20 21.42 7.70 -1.61
CA VAL A 20 21.58 7.73 -3.06
C VAL A 20 21.05 9.05 -3.58
N VAL A 21 21.88 9.81 -4.28
CA VAL A 21 21.47 11.03 -4.99
C VAL A 21 21.20 10.65 -6.44
N ARG A 22 20.03 11.00 -6.96
CA ARG A 22 19.68 10.85 -8.37
C ARG A 22 19.36 12.20 -8.97
N GLU A 23 19.79 12.40 -10.20
CA GLU A 23 19.37 13.56 -10.99
C GLU A 23 17.89 13.42 -11.33
N HIS A 24 17.16 14.53 -11.20
CA HIS A 24 15.74 14.60 -11.47
C HIS A 24 15.48 15.80 -12.38
N TYR A 25 14.91 15.56 -13.56
CA TYR A 25 14.76 16.57 -14.60
C TYR A 25 13.29 16.96 -14.74
N LEU A 26 13.00 18.22 -14.46
CA LEU A 26 11.67 18.80 -14.63
C LEU A 26 11.53 19.36 -16.05
N ARG A 27 10.36 19.13 -16.62
CA ARG A 27 9.99 19.47 -17.99
C ARG A 27 8.66 20.22 -17.94
N GLU A 28 8.52 21.26 -18.76
CA GLU A 28 7.26 21.95 -18.96
C GLU A 28 6.29 21.14 -19.82
N ARG A 29 6.83 20.44 -20.83
CA ARG A 29 6.06 19.61 -21.77
C ARG A 29 6.01 18.17 -21.29
N VAL A 30 5.01 17.88 -20.45
CA VAL A 30 4.64 16.51 -20.08
C VAL A 30 3.25 16.23 -20.67
N PRO A 31 3.04 15.07 -21.33
CA PRO A 31 1.74 14.74 -21.89
C PRO A 31 0.65 14.70 -20.82
N CYS A 32 -0.47 15.39 -21.08
CA CYS A 32 -1.63 15.41 -20.19
C CYS A 32 -2.68 14.36 -20.56
N PHE A 33 -2.55 13.73 -21.73
CA PHE A 33 -3.46 12.69 -22.22
C PHE A 33 -4.94 13.06 -22.09
N SER A 34 -5.32 14.31 -22.34
CA SER A 34 -6.71 14.77 -22.33
C SER A 34 -7.11 15.24 -23.72
N ALA A 35 -8.28 14.83 -24.19
CA ALA A 35 -8.85 15.32 -25.45
C ALA A 35 -9.19 16.82 -25.42
N LEU A 36 -9.37 17.39 -24.22
CA LEU A 36 -9.66 18.82 -24.01
C LEU A 36 -8.40 19.69 -23.94
N CYS A 37 -7.21 19.12 -24.16
CA CYS A 37 -5.97 19.88 -24.12
C CYS A 37 -5.88 20.88 -25.28
N GLN A 38 -5.85 22.18 -24.96
CA GLN A 38 -5.62 23.25 -25.94
C GLN A 38 -4.15 23.63 -26.09
N ALA A 39 -3.30 23.21 -25.15
CA ALA A 39 -1.87 23.54 -25.13
C ALA A 39 -1.03 22.75 -26.14
N GLY A 40 -1.65 21.85 -26.92
CA GLY A 40 -0.95 21.05 -27.93
C GLY A 40 0.05 20.04 -27.34
N CYS A 41 -0.28 19.43 -26.20
CA CYS A 41 0.56 18.38 -25.61
C CYS A 41 0.72 17.18 -26.56
N GLU A 42 1.97 16.73 -26.74
CA GLU A 42 2.29 15.52 -27.50
C GLU A 42 1.85 14.28 -26.72
N ASN A 43 0.61 13.83 -26.96
CA ASN A 43 0.05 12.67 -26.27
C ASN A 43 0.34 11.39 -27.06
N ASP A 44 1.27 10.57 -26.56
CA ASP A 44 1.57 9.26 -27.12
C ASP A 44 0.63 8.19 -26.55
N GLY A 45 -0.49 7.95 -27.23
CA GLY A 45 -1.39 6.83 -26.93
C GLY A 45 -2.81 7.24 -26.54
N LYS A 46 -3.37 6.56 -25.54
CA LYS A 46 -4.76 6.75 -25.10
C LYS A 46 -4.93 8.13 -24.47
N VAL A 47 -6.03 8.79 -24.82
CA VAL A 47 -6.45 10.08 -24.23
C VAL A 47 -7.76 9.90 -23.47
N LEU A 48 -7.92 10.67 -22.40
CA LEU A 48 -9.16 10.80 -21.67
C LEU A 48 -10.20 11.53 -22.50
N PRO A 49 -11.45 11.05 -22.49
CA PRO A 49 -12.51 11.62 -23.28
C PRO A 49 -13.04 12.91 -22.64
N GLY A 50 -13.45 13.87 -23.47
CA GLY A 50 -13.83 15.22 -23.04
C GLY A 50 -15.32 15.40 -22.72
N ASP A 51 -16.14 14.38 -22.94
CA ASP A 51 -17.58 14.33 -22.70
C ASP A 51 -17.95 13.93 -21.26
N LEU A 52 -16.95 13.65 -20.43
CA LEU A 52 -17.13 13.32 -19.01
C LEU A 52 -17.55 14.55 -18.20
N THR A 53 -18.18 14.31 -17.05
CA THR A 53 -18.57 15.37 -16.12
C THR A 53 -17.39 15.88 -15.29
N HIS A 54 -16.44 15.01 -14.99
CA HIS A 54 -15.24 15.28 -14.21
C HIS A 54 -14.16 14.24 -14.50
N TYR A 55 -12.91 14.58 -14.21
CA TYR A 55 -11.80 13.62 -14.12
C TYR A 55 -11.51 13.27 -12.67
N VAL A 56 -11.10 12.03 -12.43
CA VAL A 56 -10.85 11.50 -11.09
C VAL A 56 -9.35 11.35 -10.86
N VAL A 57 -8.84 11.87 -9.75
CA VAL A 57 -7.43 11.75 -9.38
C VAL A 57 -7.33 11.01 -8.04
N PRO A 58 -7.10 9.68 -8.04
CA PRO A 58 -7.01 8.92 -6.80
C PRO A 58 -5.69 9.19 -6.07
N ASP A 59 -5.77 9.37 -4.76
CA ASP A 59 -4.62 9.48 -3.87
C ASP A 59 -3.81 8.17 -3.80
N ALA A 60 -2.55 8.25 -3.36
CA ALA A 60 -1.66 7.11 -3.23
C ALA A 60 -2.24 6.00 -2.35
N GLU A 61 -2.86 6.35 -1.21
CA GLU A 61 -3.53 5.38 -0.35
C GLU A 61 -4.74 4.74 -1.04
N VAL A 62 -5.52 5.54 -1.77
CA VAL A 62 -6.70 5.03 -2.49
C VAL A 62 -6.27 4.05 -3.57
N VAL A 63 -5.24 4.37 -4.35
CA VAL A 63 -4.66 3.45 -5.34
C VAL A 63 -4.10 2.19 -4.68
N LEU A 64 -3.50 2.31 -3.49
CA LEU A 64 -2.96 1.17 -2.75
C LEU A 64 -4.06 0.21 -2.29
N ASN A 65 -5.15 0.74 -1.77
CA ASN A 65 -6.15 -0.05 -1.04
C ASN A 65 -7.36 -0.42 -1.91
N TYR A 66 -7.82 0.49 -2.75
CA TYR A 66 -9.07 0.40 -3.51
C TYR A 66 -8.86 0.30 -5.02
N LEU A 67 -7.71 -0.22 -5.48
CA LEU A 67 -7.45 -0.44 -6.91
C LEU A 67 -8.58 -1.22 -7.60
N GLU A 68 -9.19 -2.16 -6.89
CA GLU A 68 -10.27 -3.01 -7.42
C GLU A 68 -11.54 -2.21 -7.73
N VAL A 69 -11.82 -1.17 -6.93
CA VAL A 69 -12.91 -0.23 -7.21
C VAL A 69 -12.58 0.60 -8.45
N LEU A 70 -11.34 1.07 -8.56
CA LEU A 70 -10.85 1.86 -9.70
C LEU A 70 -10.75 1.06 -11.01
N GLU A 71 -10.87 -0.27 -10.94
CA GLU A 71 -10.90 -1.18 -12.09
C GLU A 71 -12.31 -1.39 -12.64
N LEU A 72 -13.33 -0.77 -12.07
CA LEU A 72 -14.68 -0.81 -12.64
C LEU A 72 -14.73 0.00 -13.94
N VAL A 73 -15.37 -0.55 -14.97
CA VAL A 73 -15.45 0.08 -16.31
C VAL A 73 -16.32 1.33 -16.31
N GLU A 74 -17.23 1.42 -15.34
CA GLU A 74 -18.13 2.54 -15.10
C GLU A 74 -17.35 3.78 -14.61
N LEU A 75 -16.21 3.59 -13.93
CA LEU A 75 -15.34 4.68 -13.51
C LEU A 75 -14.42 5.10 -14.66
N GLN A 76 -14.90 6.07 -15.43
CA GLN A 76 -14.16 6.68 -16.54
C GLN A 76 -13.44 7.96 -16.10
N GLY A 77 -12.41 8.37 -16.86
CA GLY A 77 -11.72 9.64 -16.61
C GLY A 77 -10.67 9.59 -15.50
N VAL A 78 -10.06 8.44 -15.22
CA VAL A 78 -9.13 8.27 -14.09
C VAL A 78 -7.71 8.68 -14.45
N VAL A 79 -7.20 9.73 -13.80
CA VAL A 79 -5.81 10.19 -13.92
C VAL A 79 -4.98 9.60 -12.80
N PHE A 80 -4.25 8.52 -13.08
CA PHE A 80 -3.27 7.99 -12.15
C PHE A 80 -2.01 8.85 -12.14
N THR A 81 -1.65 9.39 -10.98
CA THR A 81 -0.38 10.11 -10.84
C THR A 81 0.79 9.14 -10.72
N GLN A 82 1.96 9.54 -11.24
CA GLN A 82 3.20 8.80 -11.08
C GLN A 82 3.54 8.59 -9.60
N THR A 83 3.27 9.57 -8.74
CA THR A 83 3.44 9.45 -7.28
C THR A 83 2.58 8.33 -6.68
N ALA A 84 1.29 8.25 -7.04
CA ALA A 84 0.41 7.18 -6.57
C ALA A 84 0.82 5.81 -7.12
N CYS A 85 1.23 5.75 -8.40
CA CYS A 85 1.72 4.51 -9.01
C CYS A 85 3.00 3.99 -8.37
N GLN A 86 3.92 4.88 -7.99
CA GLN A 86 5.16 4.50 -7.29
C GLN A 86 4.86 3.97 -5.88
N ALA A 87 3.82 4.46 -5.22
CA ALA A 87 3.42 3.97 -3.90
C ALA A 87 3.10 2.47 -3.93
N LEU A 88 2.50 1.94 -5.02
CA LEU A 88 2.21 0.51 -5.19
C LEU A 88 3.44 -0.41 -5.14
N HIS A 89 4.64 0.12 -5.38
CA HIS A 89 5.86 -0.69 -5.27
C HIS A 89 6.05 -1.26 -3.86
N SER A 90 5.55 -0.57 -2.81
CA SER A 90 5.60 -1.06 -1.43
C SER A 90 4.71 -2.28 -1.21
N LYS A 91 3.55 -2.34 -1.87
CA LYS A 91 2.59 -3.45 -1.80
C LYS A 91 3.05 -4.68 -2.60
N GLY A 92 3.91 -4.46 -3.60
CA GLY A 92 4.62 -5.50 -4.32
C GLY A 92 4.37 -5.50 -5.82
N ARG A 93 5.24 -6.21 -6.54
CA ARG A 93 5.33 -6.16 -8.01
C ARG A 93 4.06 -6.60 -8.74
N ARG A 94 3.25 -7.48 -8.14
CA ARG A 94 1.97 -7.93 -8.75
C ARG A 94 0.98 -6.78 -8.91
N PHE A 95 0.83 -5.95 -7.89
CA PHE A 95 -0.11 -4.82 -7.93
C PHE A 95 0.35 -3.75 -8.92
N TYR A 96 1.65 -3.48 -8.98
CA TYR A 96 2.19 -2.58 -10.00
C TYR A 96 1.95 -3.10 -11.44
N ASN A 97 2.14 -4.40 -11.67
CA ASN A 97 1.86 -5.00 -12.98
C ASN A 97 0.36 -4.99 -13.31
N ARG A 98 -0.52 -5.18 -12.30
CA ARG A 98 -1.98 -5.06 -12.45
C ARG A 98 -2.37 -3.67 -12.94
N LEU A 99 -1.90 -2.61 -12.27
CA LEU A 99 -2.13 -1.22 -12.71
C LEU A 99 -1.53 -0.94 -14.10
N ARG A 100 -0.34 -1.45 -14.40
CA ARG A 100 0.28 -1.29 -15.73
C ARG A 100 -0.54 -1.95 -16.83
N ASN A 101 -1.21 -3.06 -16.55
CA ASN A 101 -2.11 -3.70 -17.50
C ASN A 101 -3.42 -2.90 -17.65
N LEU A 102 -3.96 -2.38 -16.55
CA LEU A 102 -5.13 -1.48 -16.57
C LEU A 102 -4.91 -0.27 -17.48
N LEU A 103 -3.76 0.41 -17.35
CA LEU A 103 -3.38 1.56 -18.19
C LEU A 103 -3.26 1.24 -19.69
N LYS A 104 -3.15 -0.04 -20.06
CA LYS A 104 -3.09 -0.48 -21.46
C LYS A 104 -4.44 -0.92 -22.00
N ASP A 105 -5.40 -1.20 -21.13
CA ASP A 105 -6.70 -1.70 -21.54
C ASP A 105 -7.53 -0.55 -22.15
N PRO A 106 -7.92 -0.64 -23.43
CA PRO A 106 -8.71 0.41 -24.07
C PRO A 106 -10.09 0.58 -23.44
N ARG A 107 -10.62 -0.40 -22.71
CA ARG A 107 -11.94 -0.34 -22.06
C ARG A 107 -11.98 0.59 -20.86
N HIS A 108 -10.83 0.83 -20.22
CA HIS A 108 -10.73 1.65 -19.02
C HIS A 108 -10.16 3.01 -19.37
N ASP A 109 -10.97 4.06 -19.28
CA ASP A 109 -10.55 5.44 -19.53
C ASP A 109 -9.68 5.94 -18.39
N CYS A 110 -8.43 5.51 -18.42
CA CYS A 110 -7.42 5.88 -17.46
C CYS A 110 -6.09 6.19 -18.13
N VAL A 111 -5.34 7.10 -17.52
CA VAL A 111 -4.05 7.57 -18.04
C VAL A 111 -3.04 7.71 -16.90
N LEU A 112 -1.75 7.64 -17.25
CA LEU A 112 -0.65 7.87 -16.33
C LEU A 112 -0.10 9.27 -16.53
N PHE A 113 -0.24 10.11 -15.51
CA PHE A 113 0.36 11.43 -15.51
C PHE A 113 1.67 11.46 -14.73
N ALA A 114 2.75 11.86 -15.41
CA ALA A 114 4.08 11.97 -14.83
C ALA A 114 4.27 13.27 -14.03
N ASN A 115 3.48 13.44 -12.96
CA ASN A 115 3.44 14.64 -12.13
C ASN A 115 4.80 14.99 -11.50
N GLU A 116 5.65 14.01 -11.21
CA GLU A 116 6.99 14.28 -10.68
C GLU A 116 7.90 14.96 -11.71
N PHE A 117 7.70 14.74 -13.01
CA PHE A 117 8.53 15.33 -14.06
C PHE A 117 7.95 16.62 -14.63
N GLN A 118 6.69 16.94 -14.32
CA GLN A 118 6.07 18.18 -14.75
C GLN A 118 6.47 19.31 -13.79
N GLU A 119 7.13 20.33 -14.33
CA GLU A 119 7.67 21.48 -13.59
C GLU A 119 6.62 22.18 -12.72
N PHE A 120 5.44 22.44 -13.27
CA PHE A 120 4.40 23.20 -12.58
C PHE A 120 3.57 22.37 -11.59
N SER A 121 3.67 21.03 -11.62
CA SER A 121 3.02 20.16 -10.63
C SER A 121 4.00 19.55 -9.62
N TYR A 122 5.31 19.69 -9.86
CA TYR A 122 6.33 19.07 -9.03
C TYR A 122 6.36 19.68 -7.64
N CYS A 123 6.26 18.82 -6.63
CA CYS A 123 6.25 19.19 -5.23
C CYS A 123 7.41 18.50 -4.48
N PRO A 124 8.48 19.22 -4.08
CA PRO A 124 9.54 18.63 -3.27
C PRO A 124 9.02 18.31 -1.87
N ARG A 125 9.53 17.24 -1.26
CA ARG A 125 9.18 16.85 0.11
C ARG A 125 9.72 17.86 1.12
N GLU A 126 8.86 18.29 2.03
CA GLU A 126 9.22 19.25 3.08
C GLU A 126 9.95 18.56 4.25
N LYS A 127 10.73 19.34 5.00
CA LYS A 127 11.47 18.82 6.17
C LYS A 127 10.47 18.42 7.26
N GLY A 128 10.52 17.16 7.69
CA GLY A 128 9.63 16.63 8.73
C GLY A 128 8.26 16.13 8.22
N GLU A 129 7.97 16.27 6.93
CA GLU A 129 6.75 15.76 6.32
C GLU A 129 6.81 14.23 6.19
N SER A 130 5.71 13.53 6.50
CA SER A 130 5.62 12.08 6.30
C SER A 130 5.60 11.74 4.80
N GLN A 131 5.83 10.47 4.45
CA GLN A 131 5.85 10.09 3.04
C GLN A 131 4.45 10.16 2.43
N GLU A 132 3.45 9.78 3.22
CA GLU A 132 2.03 9.75 2.87
C GLU A 132 1.52 11.18 2.64
N LYS A 133 1.75 12.10 3.59
CA LYS A 133 1.35 13.51 3.46
C LYS A 133 1.98 14.19 2.25
N TRP A 134 3.25 13.89 1.99
CA TRP A 134 3.94 14.37 0.79
C TRP A 134 3.30 13.83 -0.50
N GLN A 135 2.96 12.53 -0.54
CA GLN A 135 2.29 11.92 -1.70
C GLN A 135 0.93 12.56 -1.95
N THR A 136 0.10 12.73 -0.93
CA THR A 136 -1.21 13.38 -1.02
C THR A 136 -1.09 14.81 -1.55
N ARG A 137 -0.10 15.58 -1.06
CA ARG A 137 0.17 16.93 -1.57
C ARG A 137 0.61 16.94 -3.04
N CYS A 138 1.45 16.00 -3.46
CA CYS A 138 1.85 15.85 -4.86
C CYS A 138 0.66 15.49 -5.77
N VAL A 139 -0.27 14.66 -5.29
CA VAL A 139 -1.49 14.30 -6.01
C VAL A 139 -2.40 15.51 -6.15
N TYR A 140 -2.61 16.26 -5.06
CA TYR A 140 -3.40 17.47 -5.07
C TYR A 140 -2.83 18.54 -6.02
N ALA A 141 -1.52 18.77 -5.99
CA ALA A 141 -0.86 19.69 -6.91
C ALA A 141 -1.02 19.28 -8.37
N ALA A 142 -1.02 17.97 -8.65
CA ALA A 142 -1.31 17.46 -9.99
C ALA A 142 -2.77 17.73 -10.41
N ALA A 143 -3.74 17.56 -9.51
CA ALA A 143 -5.15 17.86 -9.79
C ALA A 143 -5.36 19.35 -10.10
N VAL A 144 -4.77 20.25 -9.29
CA VAL A 144 -4.80 21.70 -9.53
C VAL A 144 -4.14 22.06 -10.86
N TRP A 145 -3.01 21.43 -11.18
CA TRP A 145 -2.35 21.62 -12.47
C TRP A 145 -3.26 21.20 -13.63
N TYR A 146 -3.92 20.05 -13.56
CA TYR A 146 -4.85 19.59 -14.60
C TYR A 146 -5.99 20.57 -14.84
N TYR A 147 -6.63 21.03 -13.75
CA TYR A 147 -7.74 21.97 -13.85
C TYR A 147 -7.31 23.26 -14.56
N ASN A 148 -6.18 23.84 -14.13
CA ASN A 148 -5.63 25.06 -14.75
C ASN A 148 -5.16 24.82 -16.20
N HIS A 149 -4.54 23.67 -16.47
CA HIS A 149 -4.06 23.30 -17.80
C HIS A 149 -5.19 23.12 -18.82
N LEU A 150 -6.34 22.62 -18.36
CA LEU A 150 -7.56 22.47 -19.17
C LEU A 150 -8.41 23.75 -19.17
N ALA A 151 -7.87 24.89 -18.72
CA ALA A 151 -8.56 26.18 -18.67
C ALA A 151 -9.91 26.13 -17.94
N GLY A 152 -10.05 25.26 -16.94
CA GLY A 152 -11.29 25.07 -16.19
C GLY A 152 -12.44 24.40 -16.97
N MET A 153 -12.17 23.83 -18.16
CA MET A 153 -13.20 23.15 -18.96
C MET A 153 -13.66 21.82 -18.34
N MET A 154 -12.85 21.22 -17.47
CA MET A 154 -13.11 19.94 -16.83
C MET A 154 -12.93 20.08 -15.33
N ASN A 155 -13.91 19.63 -14.55
CA ASN A 155 -13.78 19.57 -13.10
C ASN A 155 -12.89 18.39 -12.69
N LEU A 156 -12.11 18.58 -11.64
CA LEU A 156 -11.22 17.55 -11.09
C LEU A 156 -11.75 17.10 -9.73
N VAL A 157 -11.85 15.80 -9.53
CA VAL A 157 -12.24 15.21 -8.24
C VAL A 157 -11.09 14.35 -7.75
N MET A 158 -10.38 14.85 -6.73
CA MET A 158 -9.40 14.07 -6.00
C MET A 158 -10.10 13.24 -4.94
N ILE A 159 -9.81 11.94 -4.93
CA ILE A 159 -10.37 11.01 -3.96
C ILE A 159 -9.27 10.57 -3.00
N THR A 160 -9.49 10.74 -1.69
CA THR A 160 -8.53 10.38 -0.63
C THR A 160 -9.26 9.79 0.58
N GLU A 161 -8.58 8.99 1.40
CA GLU A 161 -9.11 8.57 2.72
C GLU A 161 -8.53 9.43 3.87
N ASP A 162 -7.64 10.38 3.57
CA ASP A 162 -7.09 11.30 4.57
C ASP A 162 -8.07 12.46 4.86
N SER A 163 -8.71 12.43 6.02
CA SER A 163 -9.63 13.48 6.48
C SER A 163 -8.94 14.84 6.65
N ASP A 164 -7.65 14.87 7.03
CA ASP A 164 -6.90 16.13 7.15
C ASP A 164 -6.75 16.77 5.76
N ALA A 165 -6.49 15.96 4.73
CA ALA A 165 -6.38 16.42 3.35
C ALA A 165 -7.71 16.96 2.82
N VAL A 166 -8.83 16.29 3.08
CA VAL A 166 -10.17 16.77 2.72
C VAL A 166 -10.44 18.14 3.34
N SER A 167 -10.20 18.29 4.65
CA SER A 167 -10.46 19.57 5.34
C SER A 167 -9.58 20.71 4.83
N ARG A 168 -8.30 20.44 4.53
CA ARG A 168 -7.36 21.45 4.03
C ARG A 168 -7.61 21.87 2.60
N PHE A 169 -7.88 20.92 1.72
CA PHE A 169 -7.82 21.15 0.28
C PHE A 169 -9.18 21.41 -0.37
N SER A 170 -10.28 20.97 0.25
CA SER A 170 -11.65 21.09 -0.31
C SER A 170 -12.06 22.51 -0.72
N SER A 171 -11.54 23.54 -0.05
CA SER A 171 -11.96 24.94 -0.25
C SER A 171 -10.91 25.83 -0.93
N LEU A 172 -9.77 25.27 -1.36
CA LEU A 172 -8.65 26.09 -1.83
C LEU A 172 -8.72 26.46 -3.31
N ASN A 173 -9.34 25.63 -4.15
CA ASN A 173 -9.44 25.89 -5.59
C ASN A 173 -10.86 25.62 -6.07
N SER A 174 -11.44 26.56 -6.80
CA SER A 174 -12.69 26.32 -7.51
C SER A 174 -12.46 25.29 -8.62
N GLY A 175 -13.36 24.31 -8.75
CA GLY A 175 -13.29 23.26 -9.77
C GLY A 175 -12.35 22.08 -9.45
N VAL A 176 -11.65 22.11 -8.31
CA VAL A 176 -10.92 20.95 -7.77
C VAL A 176 -11.59 20.54 -6.45
N TYR A 177 -12.29 19.42 -6.49
CA TYR A 177 -12.98 18.86 -5.33
C TYR A 177 -12.11 17.79 -4.67
N VAL A 178 -12.04 17.78 -3.35
CA VAL A 178 -11.34 16.76 -2.57
C VAL A 178 -12.34 16.11 -1.63
N ILE A 179 -12.63 14.83 -1.85
CA ILE A 179 -13.65 14.09 -1.10
C ILE A 179 -13.20 12.65 -0.81
N SER A 180 -13.93 11.98 0.09
CA SER A 180 -13.67 10.58 0.42
C SER A 180 -14.11 9.61 -0.69
N VAL A 181 -13.55 8.38 -0.72
CA VAL A 181 -14.02 7.35 -1.67
C VAL A 181 -15.49 7.05 -1.44
N GLN A 182 -15.90 6.97 -0.18
CA GLN A 182 -17.30 6.73 0.18
C GLN A 182 -18.23 7.81 -0.37
N GLU A 183 -17.90 9.07 -0.11
CA GLU A 183 -18.72 10.21 -0.55
C GLU A 183 -18.75 10.32 -2.08
N TYR A 184 -17.63 10.04 -2.74
CA TYR A 184 -17.55 10.00 -4.20
C TYR A 184 -18.51 8.95 -4.79
N LEU A 185 -18.46 7.71 -4.28
CA LEU A 185 -19.32 6.64 -4.77
C LEU A 185 -20.81 6.92 -4.50
N GLN A 186 -21.14 7.48 -3.34
CA GLN A 186 -22.51 7.83 -2.99
C GLN A 186 -23.07 8.99 -3.82
N SER A 187 -22.24 10.00 -4.12
CA SER A 187 -22.69 11.21 -4.81
C SER A 187 -22.78 11.04 -6.32
N PHE A 188 -21.77 10.41 -6.94
CA PHE A 188 -21.67 10.29 -8.39
C PHE A 188 -22.20 8.95 -8.91
N TRP A 189 -22.14 7.90 -8.10
CA TRP A 189 -22.47 6.53 -8.51
C TRP A 189 -23.44 5.81 -7.54
N PRO A 190 -24.55 6.44 -7.11
CA PRO A 190 -25.46 5.83 -6.13
C PRO A 190 -26.11 4.54 -6.63
N ALA A 191 -26.28 4.37 -7.94
CA ALA A 191 -26.85 3.18 -8.55
C ALA A 191 -25.84 2.02 -8.70
N LEU A 192 -24.53 2.28 -8.55
CA LEU A 192 -23.49 1.28 -8.75
C LEU A 192 -23.24 0.47 -7.48
N GLN A 193 -24.17 -0.43 -7.17
CA GLN A 193 -24.12 -1.23 -5.94
C GLN A 193 -22.83 -2.06 -5.82
N ALA A 194 -22.34 -2.59 -6.95
CA ALA A 194 -21.10 -3.37 -6.99
C ALA A 194 -19.89 -2.58 -6.46
N ALA A 195 -19.80 -1.28 -6.77
CA ALA A 195 -18.72 -0.43 -6.26
C ALA A 195 -18.84 -0.18 -4.76
N GLN A 196 -20.07 0.03 -4.27
CA GLN A 196 -20.34 0.27 -2.85
C GLN A 196 -20.06 -0.97 -2.01
N ASP A 197 -20.50 -2.15 -2.47
CA ASP A 197 -20.26 -3.42 -1.80
C ASP A 197 -18.77 -3.75 -1.74
N LEU A 198 -18.05 -3.55 -2.86
CA LEU A 198 -16.62 -3.75 -2.94
C LEU A 198 -15.86 -2.80 -2.01
N TYR A 199 -16.20 -1.51 -2.02
CA TYR A 199 -15.63 -0.54 -1.08
C TYR A 199 -15.87 -0.94 0.37
N GLY A 200 -17.10 -1.32 0.71
CA GLY A 200 -17.47 -1.78 2.06
C GLY A 200 -16.66 -3.00 2.50
N SER A 201 -16.53 -4.00 1.62
CA SER A 201 -15.74 -5.20 1.90
C SER A 201 -14.25 -4.91 2.09
N VAL A 202 -13.65 -4.06 1.24
CA VAL A 202 -12.24 -3.69 1.35
C VAL A 202 -12.00 -2.90 2.64
N ARG A 203 -12.87 -1.93 2.95
CA ARG A 203 -12.77 -1.13 4.17
C ARG A 203 -12.89 -1.98 5.42
N GLN A 204 -13.83 -2.93 5.46
CA GLN A 204 -13.95 -3.86 6.58
C GLN A 204 -12.68 -4.70 6.76
N ALA A 205 -12.13 -5.24 5.67
CA ALA A 205 -10.89 -6.03 5.74
C ALA A 205 -9.69 -5.19 6.22
N LEU A 206 -9.62 -3.91 5.89
CA LEU A 206 -8.58 -3.01 6.39
C LEU A 206 -8.73 -2.77 7.90
N GLN A 207 -9.94 -2.51 8.38
CA GLN A 207 -10.23 -2.32 9.81
C GLN A 207 -9.89 -3.57 10.63
N GLU A 208 -10.26 -4.75 10.14
CA GLU A 208 -9.92 -6.03 10.79
C GLU A 208 -8.40 -6.24 10.86
N LYS A 209 -7.69 -5.89 9.78
CA LYS A 209 -6.23 -5.99 9.73
C LYS A 209 -5.54 -5.01 10.68
N GLU A 210 -6.05 -3.79 10.82
CA GLU A 210 -5.55 -2.80 11.78
C GLU A 210 -5.76 -3.28 13.22
N ALA A 211 -6.96 -3.78 13.53
CA ALA A 211 -7.28 -4.36 14.83
C ALA A 211 -6.34 -5.55 15.16
N ASP A 212 -6.12 -6.45 14.22
CA ASP A 212 -5.24 -7.61 14.40
C ASP A 212 -3.75 -7.20 14.49
N SER A 213 -3.32 -6.15 13.75
CA SER A 213 -1.95 -5.64 13.86
C SER A 213 -1.60 -5.13 15.25
N SER A 214 -2.58 -4.53 15.95
CA SER A 214 -2.43 -4.11 17.35
C SER A 214 -2.35 -5.29 18.34
N GLN A 215 -2.83 -6.48 17.95
CA GLN A 215 -2.83 -7.68 18.77
C GLN A 215 -1.63 -8.60 18.51
N ARG A 216 -0.86 -8.35 17.44
CA ARG A 216 0.27 -9.19 16.99
C ARG A 216 1.63 -8.72 17.47
N GLU A 217 1.71 -7.93 18.55
CA GLU A 217 2.98 -7.77 19.26
C GLU A 217 3.30 -9.08 19.99
N PHE A 218 4.18 -9.88 19.39
CA PHE A 218 4.69 -11.08 20.03
C PHE A 218 5.53 -10.70 21.25
N PRO A 219 5.39 -11.40 22.38
CA PRO A 219 6.22 -11.15 23.54
C PRO A 219 7.70 -11.40 23.20
N GLU A 220 8.58 -10.54 23.73
CA GLU A 220 10.02 -10.71 23.56
C GLU A 220 10.48 -12.08 24.10
N HIS A 221 11.48 -12.66 23.44
CA HIS A 221 12.07 -13.92 23.89
C HIS A 221 12.72 -13.76 25.26
N LEU A 222 12.61 -14.79 26.10
CA LEU A 222 13.31 -14.83 27.38
C LEU A 222 14.83 -14.79 27.18
N PRO A 223 15.59 -14.14 28.09
CA PRO A 223 17.05 -14.15 28.04
C PRO A 223 17.63 -15.57 28.10
N ALA A 224 18.73 -15.82 27.38
CA ALA A 224 19.36 -17.14 27.32
C ALA A 224 19.67 -17.75 28.70
N GLN A 225 20.07 -16.94 29.67
CA GLN A 225 20.36 -17.38 31.04
C GLN A 225 19.12 -17.95 31.75
N VAL A 226 17.95 -17.35 31.52
CA VAL A 226 16.67 -17.81 32.09
C VAL A 226 16.23 -19.11 31.42
N LEU A 227 16.45 -19.21 30.11
CA LEU A 227 16.15 -20.42 29.33
C LEU A 227 17.01 -21.59 29.81
N GLU A 228 18.33 -21.40 29.94
CA GLU A 228 19.25 -22.42 30.42
C GLU A 228 18.94 -22.89 31.86
N ALA A 229 18.64 -21.94 32.77
CA ALA A 229 18.24 -22.27 34.14
C ALA A 229 16.91 -23.03 34.18
N GLY A 230 15.96 -22.66 33.32
CA GLY A 230 14.67 -23.34 33.19
C GLY A 230 14.79 -24.75 32.61
N ILE A 231 15.71 -25.00 31.68
CA ILE A 231 15.99 -26.36 31.18
C ILE A 231 16.64 -27.20 32.28
N LYS A 232 17.66 -26.67 32.96
CA LYS A 232 18.38 -27.39 34.02
C LYS A 232 17.48 -27.73 35.21
N SER A 233 16.53 -26.85 35.53
CA SER A 233 15.53 -27.09 36.58
C SER A 233 14.37 -27.99 36.15
N GLY A 234 14.30 -28.41 34.87
CA GLY A 234 13.20 -29.22 34.33
C GLY A 234 11.89 -28.45 34.12
N ARG A 235 11.91 -27.12 34.27
CA ARG A 235 10.76 -26.23 34.02
C ARG A 235 10.49 -26.04 32.53
N PHE A 236 11.52 -26.14 31.70
CA PHE A 236 11.46 -25.99 30.26
C PHE A 236 11.95 -27.25 29.55
N VAL A 237 11.26 -27.64 28.48
CA VAL A 237 11.67 -28.74 27.60
C VAL A 237 12.19 -28.17 26.28
N GLN A 238 13.36 -28.64 25.84
CA GLN A 238 13.96 -28.27 24.57
C GLN A 238 13.62 -29.31 23.49
N GLY A 239 13.22 -28.85 22.30
CA GLY A 239 12.94 -29.74 21.17
C GLY A 239 12.87 -29.03 19.82
N THR A 240 12.61 -29.80 18.77
CA THR A 240 12.39 -29.31 17.39
C THR A 240 10.91 -29.05 17.16
N LEU A 241 10.57 -27.85 16.69
CA LEU A 241 9.19 -27.49 16.32
C LEU A 241 8.89 -27.97 14.89
N ASN A 242 7.86 -28.79 14.74
CA ASN A 242 7.32 -29.26 13.47
C ASN A 242 5.94 -28.64 13.23
N VAL A 243 5.85 -27.79 12.21
CA VAL A 243 4.60 -27.09 11.85
C VAL A 243 3.80 -27.90 10.84
N SER A 244 2.48 -28.02 11.05
CA SER A 244 1.61 -28.76 10.13
C SER A 244 1.53 -28.10 8.75
N LYS A 245 1.74 -28.87 7.67
CA LYS A 245 1.66 -28.36 6.28
C LYS A 245 0.25 -27.89 5.90
N HIS A 246 -0.79 -28.48 6.48
CA HIS A 246 -2.18 -28.20 6.13
C HIS A 246 -2.83 -27.18 7.07
N ARG A 247 -2.26 -26.97 8.27
CA ARG A 247 -2.78 -26.08 9.31
C ARG A 247 -1.65 -25.28 9.96
N ALA A 248 -0.78 -24.72 9.13
CA ALA A 248 0.39 -23.95 9.59
C ALA A 248 0.03 -22.74 10.45
N GLN A 249 -1.24 -22.33 10.42
CA GLN A 249 -1.72 -21.20 11.20
C GLN A 249 -1.92 -21.52 12.69
N ASN A 250 -2.34 -22.75 13.02
CA ASN A 250 -2.86 -23.04 14.36
C ASN A 250 -2.25 -24.30 15.01
N GLU A 251 -1.47 -25.10 14.27
CA GLU A 251 -1.00 -26.40 14.73
C GLU A 251 0.50 -26.59 14.52
N ALA A 252 1.19 -26.87 15.63
CA ALA A 252 2.55 -27.39 15.60
C ALA A 252 2.80 -28.39 16.74
N PHE A 253 3.85 -29.20 16.55
CA PHE A 253 4.28 -30.24 17.47
C PHE A 253 5.73 -30.01 17.85
N VAL A 254 6.08 -30.23 19.11
CA VAL A 254 7.47 -30.21 19.55
C VAL A 254 7.93 -31.65 19.75
N THR A 255 8.97 -32.06 19.04
CA THR A 255 9.67 -33.33 19.28
C THR A 255 10.88 -33.06 20.16
N SER A 256 10.87 -33.60 21.39
CA SER A 256 12.03 -33.53 22.27
C SER A 256 13.08 -34.55 21.84
N ASP A 257 14.35 -34.12 21.81
CA ASP A 257 15.47 -35.04 21.67
C ASP A 257 15.64 -35.74 23.03
N GLY A 258 14.99 -36.89 23.18
CA GLY A 258 15.12 -37.71 24.37
C GLY A 258 16.57 -38.17 24.54
N LEU A 259 17.23 -37.73 25.62
CA LEU A 259 18.33 -38.47 26.22
C LEU A 259 17.78 -39.85 26.59
N SER A 260 18.26 -40.86 25.86
CA SER A 260 17.99 -42.28 26.08
C SER A 260 18.13 -42.67 27.56
N SER A 261 17.00 -42.84 28.25
CA SER A 261 16.87 -43.78 29.36
C SER A 261 15.53 -44.52 29.27
N LYS A 262 15.63 -45.71 28.67
CA LYS A 262 14.78 -46.90 28.84
C LYS A 262 13.33 -46.70 29.30
N SER A 263 12.40 -46.67 28.33
CA SER A 263 11.17 -47.48 28.33
C SER A 263 10.47 -47.36 26.95
N PRO A 264 10.07 -48.46 26.29
CA PRO A 264 9.41 -48.40 25.00
C PRO A 264 7.91 -48.18 25.21
N GLY A 265 7.39 -46.98 24.94
CA GLY A 265 5.94 -46.78 24.99
C GLY A 265 5.38 -45.38 24.75
N GLU A 266 6.07 -44.30 25.12
CA GLU A 266 5.45 -42.96 25.04
C GLU A 266 6.45 -41.90 24.55
N GLY A 267 6.46 -41.67 23.23
CA GLY A 267 6.96 -40.42 22.69
C GLY A 267 6.01 -39.30 23.12
N ARG A 268 6.40 -38.47 24.09
CA ARG A 268 5.59 -37.31 24.52
C ARG A 268 5.55 -36.28 23.39
N CYS A 269 4.51 -36.38 22.56
CA CYS A 269 4.16 -35.38 21.58
C CYS A 269 3.26 -34.34 22.25
N CYS A 270 3.80 -33.20 22.65
CA CYS A 270 2.99 -32.11 23.18
C CYS A 270 2.43 -31.30 22.01
N GLN A 271 1.10 -31.31 21.85
CA GLN A 271 0.41 -30.48 20.88
C GLN A 271 0.38 -29.04 21.39
N VAL A 272 1.06 -28.13 20.70
CA VAL A 272 0.96 -26.70 20.99
C VAL A 272 -0.10 -26.12 20.05
N ARG A 273 -1.26 -25.75 20.61
CA ARG A 273 -2.29 -24.99 19.90
C ARG A 273 -1.99 -23.51 20.11
N SER A 274 -1.48 -22.83 19.10
CA SER A 274 -1.33 -21.37 19.12
C SER A 274 -2.46 -20.74 18.30
N SER A 275 -3.00 -19.63 18.77
CA SER A 275 -4.05 -18.87 18.08
C SER A 275 -3.54 -18.01 16.91
N SER A 276 -2.26 -18.09 16.53
CA SER A 276 -1.68 -17.24 15.48
C SER A 276 -0.59 -17.95 14.64
N ALA A 277 -0.75 -17.83 13.32
CA ALA A 277 0.07 -18.44 12.29
C ALA A 277 1.53 -17.98 12.25
N ALA A 278 1.74 -16.72 12.61
CA ALA A 278 3.05 -16.10 12.51
C ALA A 278 3.97 -16.51 13.67
N ALA A 279 3.41 -16.93 14.81
CA ALA A 279 4.18 -17.47 15.95
C ALA A 279 4.95 -18.74 15.56
N LEU A 280 4.35 -19.58 14.70
CA LEU A 280 4.94 -20.84 14.25
C LEU A 280 5.98 -20.63 13.14
N GLN A 281 5.78 -19.61 12.30
CA GLN A 281 6.62 -19.35 11.12
C GLN A 281 7.92 -18.60 11.45
N GLN A 282 7.94 -17.76 12.49
CA GLN A 282 9.15 -17.04 12.92
C GLN A 282 10.10 -17.90 13.78
N VAL A 283 9.60 -18.96 14.42
CA VAL A 283 10.41 -19.97 15.13
C VAL A 283 11.31 -20.75 14.17
N GLN A 284 10.90 -20.86 12.91
CA GLN A 284 11.59 -21.59 11.86
C GLN A 284 12.92 -20.94 11.43
N LEU A 285 13.13 -19.65 11.76
CA LEU A 285 14.32 -18.91 11.31
C LEU A 285 15.46 -18.87 12.34
N HIS A 286 15.22 -19.08 13.64
CA HIS A 286 16.28 -19.26 14.65
C HIS A 286 15.76 -19.56 16.08
N ALA A 287 14.95 -20.59 16.35
CA ALA A 287 14.58 -20.83 17.77
C ALA A 287 14.27 -22.28 18.16
N ARG A 288 15.05 -22.76 19.14
CA ARG A 288 14.68 -23.79 20.12
C ARG A 288 13.56 -23.21 21.00
N LEU A 289 12.40 -23.85 21.04
CA LEU A 289 11.30 -23.44 21.92
C LEU A 289 11.35 -24.19 23.26
N TYR A 290 10.78 -23.55 24.27
CA TYR A 290 10.69 -24.02 25.65
C TYR A 290 9.22 -24.00 26.09
N THR A 291 8.66 -25.17 26.39
CA THR A 291 7.27 -25.29 26.89
C THR A 291 7.26 -25.54 28.40
N LEU A 292 6.27 -24.98 29.09
CA LEU A 292 5.96 -25.28 30.50
C LEU A 292 5.22 -26.63 30.58
N ASN A 293 5.51 -27.42 31.61
CA ASN A 293 4.77 -28.64 31.95
C ASN A 293 3.36 -28.32 32.48
#